data_AF-A0A528DX53-F1
#
_entry.id   AF-A0A528DX53-F1
#
_cell.length_a   1.000
_cell.length_b   1.000
_cell.length_c   1.000
_cell.angle_alpha   90.00
_cell.angle_beta   90.00
_cell.angle_gamma   90.00
#
_symmetry.space_group_name_H-M   'P 1'
#
loop_
_entity.id
_entity.type
_entity.pdbx_description
1 polymer ?
#
loop_
_entity_poly.entity_id
_entity_poly.type
_entity_poly.pdbx_seq_one_letter_code
_entity_poly.pdbx_strand_id
1 'polypeptide(L)'
;MAQKIKLSTIADALGVSTATVSLALRDSPLVAGGTRDRIKEHARAIGYIYNRRAASLRTSRSGIVGVVVHDIMNPFFAEILRSIESELDRSRQTF
;
A
#
# COMPACT_ATOMS: atom_id res chain seq x y z
N MET A 1 -6.53 -14.94 21.76
CA MET A 1 -6.47 -13.72 20.92
C MET A 1 -5.74 -14.07 19.63
N ALA A 2 -6.32 -13.84 18.45
CA ALA A 2 -5.64 -14.12 17.19
C ALA A 2 -4.45 -13.17 17.01
N GLN A 3 -3.24 -13.71 16.85
CA GLN A 3 -2.03 -12.91 16.72
C GLN A 3 -2.03 -12.19 15.36
N LYS A 4 -1.93 -10.86 15.39
CA LYS A 4 -1.92 -10.03 14.17
C LYS A 4 -0.62 -10.30 13.39
N ILE A 5 -0.75 -10.76 12.15
CA ILE A 5 0.38 -11.09 11.28
C ILE A 5 1.14 -9.82 10.91
N LYS A 6 2.45 -9.83 11.13
CA LYS A 6 3.35 -8.68 10.90
C LYS A 6 4.40 -9.02 9.84
N LEU A 7 5.11 -7.99 9.35
CA LEU A 7 6.27 -8.18 8.49
C LEU A 7 7.37 -9.03 9.16
N SER A 8 7.52 -8.92 10.48
CA SER A 8 8.46 -9.75 11.24
C SER A 8 8.11 -11.23 11.17
N THR A 9 6.81 -11.57 11.22
CA THR A 9 6.36 -12.96 11.09
C THR A 9 6.81 -13.60 9.77
N ILE A 10 6.72 -12.85 8.65
CA ILE A 10 7.18 -13.31 7.33
C ILE A 10 8.71 -13.38 7.29
N ALA A 11 9.38 -12.39 7.89
CA ALA A 11 10.83 -12.30 7.94
C ALA A 11 11.44 -13.51 8.68
N ASP A 12 10.90 -13.82 9.86
CA ASP A 12 11.31 -14.93 10.71
C ASP A 12 11.06 -16.28 10.02
N ALA A 13 9.91 -16.44 9.37
CA ALA A 13 9.55 -17.67 8.66
C ALA A 13 10.44 -17.96 7.43
N LEU A 14 10.95 -16.92 6.77
CA LEU A 14 11.73 -17.04 5.53
C LEU A 14 13.24 -16.82 5.74
N GLY A 15 13.68 -16.52 6.96
CA GLY A 15 15.08 -16.25 7.30
C GLY A 15 15.64 -14.99 6.61
N VAL A 16 14.81 -13.97 6.40
CA VAL A 16 15.20 -12.71 5.74
C VAL A 16 14.96 -11.52 6.65
N SER A 17 15.54 -10.36 6.34
CA SER A 17 15.26 -9.14 7.11
C SER A 17 13.86 -8.60 6.84
N THR A 18 13.28 -7.91 7.83
CA THR A 18 12.02 -7.16 7.66
C THR A 18 12.10 -6.11 6.54
N ALA A 19 13.28 -5.54 6.32
CA ALA A 19 13.54 -4.62 5.22
C ALA A 19 13.44 -5.32 3.85
N THR A 20 13.98 -6.54 3.72
CA THR A 20 13.88 -7.37 2.51
C THR A 20 12.42 -7.71 2.21
N VAL A 21 11.64 -8.10 3.21
CA VAL A 21 10.19 -8.34 3.05
C VAL A 21 9.48 -7.05 2.60
N SER A 22 9.79 -5.91 3.22
CA SER A 22 9.21 -4.62 2.86
C SER A 22 9.55 -4.19 1.42
N LEU A 23 10.76 -4.49 0.94
CA LEU A 23 11.19 -4.21 -0.44
C LEU A 23 10.53 -5.16 -1.44
N ALA A 24 10.47 -6.45 -1.12
CA ALA A 24 9.84 -7.47 -1.96
C ALA A 24 8.34 -7.20 -2.17
N LEU A 25 7.62 -6.82 -1.12
CA LEU A 25 6.19 -6.51 -1.20
C LEU A 25 5.88 -5.21 -1.99
N ARG A 26 6.87 -4.34 -2.20
CA ARG A 26 6.75 -3.12 -3.03
C ARG A 26 7.35 -3.28 -4.42
N ASP A 27 7.63 -4.51 -4.85
CA ASP A 27 8.24 -4.79 -6.17
C ASP A 27 9.57 -4.08 -6.41
N SER A 28 10.35 -3.85 -5.35
CA SER A 28 11.65 -3.21 -5.49
C SER A 28 12.60 -4.07 -6.33
N PRO A 29 13.37 -3.47 -7.26
CA PRO A 29 14.38 -4.18 -8.05
C PRO A 29 15.58 -4.63 -7.21
N LEU A 30 15.70 -4.15 -5.96
CA LEU A 30 16.78 -4.51 -5.03
C LEU A 30 16.65 -5.93 -4.47
N VAL A 31 15.52 -6.62 -4.71
CA VAL A 31 15.30 -8.00 -4.27
C VAL A 31 15.25 -8.90 -5.51
N ALA A 32 16.06 -9.95 -5.51
CA ALA A 32 16.07 -10.95 -6.57
C ALA A 32 14.66 -11.52 -6.82
N GLY A 33 14.29 -11.71 -8.09
CA GLY A 33 12.94 -12.13 -8.49
C GLY A 33 12.45 -13.37 -7.74
N GLY A 34 13.26 -14.44 -7.70
CA GLY A 34 12.90 -15.67 -6.99
C GLY A 34 12.65 -15.46 -5.48
N THR A 35 13.45 -14.62 -4.82
CA THR A 35 13.24 -14.27 -3.40
C THR A 35 11.97 -13.45 -3.20
N ARG A 36 11.71 -12.51 -4.12
CA ARG A 36 10.50 -11.68 -4.08
C ARG A 36 9.24 -12.52 -4.24
N ASP A 37 9.23 -13.46 -5.19
CA ASP A 37 8.09 -14.33 -5.46
C ASP A 37 7.82 -15.25 -4.27
N ARG A 38 8.88 -15.85 -3.69
CA ARG A 38 8.78 -16.66 -2.47
C ARG A 38 8.18 -15.90 -1.30
N ILE A 39 8.60 -14.65 -1.10
CA ILE A 39 8.05 -13.77 -0.05
C ILE A 39 6.56 -13.47 -0.31
N LYS A 40 6.20 -13.10 -1.54
CA LYS A 40 4.82 -12.77 -1.92
C LYS A 40 3.89 -13.97 -1.75
N GLU A 41 4.33 -15.15 -2.16
CA GLU A 41 3.57 -16.38 -2.03
C GLU A 41 3.34 -16.74 -0.56
N HIS A 42 4.38 -16.70 0.27
CA HIS A 42 4.24 -16.94 1.70
C HIS A 42 3.33 -15.92 2.39
N ALA A 43 3.47 -14.62 2.05
CA ALA A 43 2.61 -13.57 2.57
C ALA A 43 1.14 -13.80 2.24
N ARG A 44 0.82 -14.26 1.02
CA ARG A 44 -0.55 -14.65 0.64
C ARG A 44 -1.03 -15.87 1.40
N ALA A 45 -0.20 -16.90 1.52
CA ALA A 45 -0.55 -18.15 2.19
C ALA A 45 -0.94 -17.94 3.66
N ILE A 46 -0.24 -17.04 4.36
CA ILE A 46 -0.56 -16.72 5.75
C ILE A 46 -1.65 -15.64 5.88
N GLY A 47 -2.15 -15.07 4.79
CA GLY A 47 -3.17 -14.02 4.83
C GLY A 47 -2.66 -12.66 5.31
N TYR A 48 -1.38 -12.34 5.06
CA TYR A 48 -0.85 -11.02 5.38
C TYR A 48 -1.49 -9.94 4.51
N ILE A 49 -2.09 -8.95 5.14
CA ILE A 49 -2.65 -7.75 4.48
C ILE A 49 -1.73 -6.57 4.77
N TYR A 50 -1.26 -5.92 3.72
CA TYR A 50 -0.38 -4.77 3.83
C TYR A 50 -1.09 -3.59 4.50
N ASN A 51 -0.55 -3.14 5.63
CA ASN A 51 -1.11 -2.01 6.37
C ASN A 51 -0.57 -0.68 5.81
N ARG A 52 -1.34 -0.08 4.89
CA ARG A 52 -1.01 1.21 4.27
C ARG A 52 -0.89 2.36 5.28
N ARG A 53 -1.70 2.38 6.35
CA ARG A 53 -1.62 3.42 7.40
C ARG A 53 -0.29 3.37 8.15
N ALA A 54 0.19 2.16 8.47
CA ALA A 54 1.50 2.00 9.09
C ALA A 54 2.64 2.42 8.13
N ALA A 55 2.48 2.12 6.83
CA ALA A 55 3.44 2.55 5.82
C ALA A 55 3.49 4.08 5.68
N SER A 56 2.33 4.75 5.62
CA SER A 56 2.23 6.21 5.50
C SER A 56 2.78 6.95 6.71
N LEU A 57 2.63 6.39 7.91
CA LEU A 57 3.21 6.94 9.14
C LEU A 57 4.74 6.90 9.09
N ARG A 58 5.33 5.81 8.58
CA ARG A 58 6.79 5.70 8.43
C ARG A 58 7.35 6.67 7.39
N THR A 59 6.60 6.93 6.31
CA THR A 59 7.03 7.82 5.23
C THR A 59 6.63 9.28 5.46
N SER A 60 5.88 9.59 6.53
CA SER A 60 5.23 10.90 6.76
C SER A 60 4.45 11.42 5.55
N ARG A 61 3.91 10.50 4.73
CA ARG A 61 3.14 10.80 3.52
C ARG A 61 1.94 9.89 3.47
N SER A 62 0.75 10.47 3.63
CA SER A 62 -0.52 9.73 3.59
C SER A 62 -0.93 9.29 2.19
N GLY A 63 -0.55 10.07 1.15
CA GLY A 63 -1.11 9.90 -0.19
C GLY A 63 -2.60 10.25 -0.27
N ILE A 64 -3.16 10.90 0.77
CA ILE A 64 -4.57 11.27 0.85
C ILE A 64 -4.71 12.72 0.40
N VAL A 65 -5.57 12.96 -0.60
CA VAL A 65 -6.02 14.29 -1.01
C VAL A 65 -7.43 14.50 -0.44
N GLY A 66 -7.57 15.47 0.46
CA GLY A 66 -8.88 15.88 0.98
C GLY A 66 -9.51 16.94 0.09
N VAL A 67 -10.75 16.74 -0.33
CA VAL A 67 -11.52 17.72 -1.11
C VAL A 67 -12.75 18.14 -0.30
N VAL A 68 -12.92 19.44 -0.13
CA VAL A 68 -14.07 20.03 0.60
C VAL A 68 -14.90 20.80 -0.41
N VAL A 69 -16.19 20.46 -0.49
CA VAL A 69 -17.16 21.10 -1.36
C VAL A 69 -18.35 21.58 -0.53
N HIS A 70 -19.03 22.61 -1.01
CA HIS A 70 -20.18 23.19 -0.32
C HIS A 70 -21.39 22.23 -0.32
N ASP A 71 -21.66 21.59 -1.46
CA ASP A 71 -22.72 20.60 -1.62
C ASP A 71 -22.30 19.54 -2.65
N ILE A 72 -22.21 18.29 -2.21
CA ILE A 72 -21.83 17.16 -3.08
C ILE A 72 -22.90 16.82 -4.12
N MET A 73 -24.16 17.23 -3.88
CA MET A 73 -25.27 16.98 -4.79
C MET A 73 -25.33 17.95 -5.96
N ASN A 74 -24.57 19.05 -5.90
CA ASN A 74 -24.50 20.01 -7.01
C ASN A 74 -23.62 19.44 -8.14
N PRO A 75 -24.16 19.24 -9.36
CA PRO A 75 -23.43 18.65 -10.49
C PRO A 75 -22.14 19.38 -10.87
N PHE A 76 -22.05 20.69 -10.61
CA PHE A 76 -20.83 21.46 -10.86
C PHE A 76 -19.61 20.89 -10.12
N PHE A 77 -19.78 20.50 -8.85
CA PHE A 77 -18.68 19.93 -8.06
C PHE A 77 -18.40 18.47 -8.45
N ALA A 78 -19.39 17.75 -8.95
CA ALA A 78 -19.21 16.38 -9.43
C ALA A 78 -18.26 16.33 -10.65
N GLU A 79 -18.38 17.26 -11.58
CA GLU A 79 -17.46 17.36 -12.73
C GLU A 79 -16.01 17.66 -12.30
N ILE A 80 -15.85 18.54 -11.30
CA ILE A 80 -14.54 18.88 -10.73
C ILE A 80 -13.94 17.66 -10.03
N LEU A 81 -14.71 16.95 -9.19
CA LEU A 81 -14.26 15.75 -8.49
C LEU A 81 -13.84 14.65 -9.46
N ARG A 82 -14.61 14.43 -10.53
CA ARG A 82 -14.25 13.46 -11.59
C ARG A 82 -12.93 13.83 -12.27
N SER A 83 -12.71 15.12 -12.50
CA SER A 83 -11.46 15.60 -13.10
C SER A 83 -10.27 15.41 -12.17
N ILE A 84 -10.44 15.70 -10.87
CA ILE A 84 -9.44 15.45 -9.83
C ILE A 84 -9.10 13.96 -9.76
N GLU A 85 -10.11 13.08 -9.69
CA GLU A 85 -9.93 11.63 -9.69
C GLU A 85 -9.12 11.16 -10.91
N SER A 86 -9.50 11.63 -12.10
CA SER A 86 -8.84 11.25 -13.36
C SER A 86 -7.36 11.66 -13.39
N GLU A 87 -7.00 12.83 -12.85
CA GLU A 87 -5.61 13.28 -12.78
C GLU A 87 -4.80 12.55 -11.71
N LEU A 88 -5.41 12.25 -10.56
CA LEU A 88 -4.72 11.51 -9.50
C LEU A 88 -4.47 10.05 -9.87
N ASP A 89 -5.38 9.42 -10.61
CA ASP A 89 -5.19 8.07 -11.17
C ASP A 89 -4.05 8.08 -12.22
N ARG A 90 -4.06 9.04 -13.15
CA ARG A 90 -2.99 9.22 -14.15
C ARG A 90 -1.62 9.39 -13.52
N SER A 91 -1.53 10.20 -12.47
CA SER A 91 -0.28 10.50 -11.77
C SER A 91 0.15 9.41 -10.77
N ARG A 92 -0.60 8.30 -10.68
CA ARG A 92 -0.37 7.19 -9.73
C ARG A 92 -0.37 7.65 -8.27
N GLN A 93 -1.08 8.74 -7.97
CA GLN A 93 -1.20 9.30 -6.62
C GLN A 93 -2.35 8.67 -5.82
N THR A 94 -3.31 8.02 -6.48
CA THR A 94 -4.40 7.29 -5.81
C THR A 94 -4.28 5.80 -6.09
N PHE A 95 -4.27 4.98 -5.02
CA PHE A 95 -4.57 3.54 -5.04
C PHE A 95 -5.03 3.09 -3.67
#